data_AF-A0A810QBM1-F1
#
_entry.id   AF-A0A810QBM1-F1
#
_cell.length_a   1.000
_cell.length_b   1.000
_cell.length_c   1.000
_cell.angle_alpha   90.00
_cell.angle_beta   90.00
_cell.angle_gamma   90.00
#
_symmetry.space_group_name_H-M   'P 1'
#
loop_
_entity.id
_entity.type
_entity.pdbx_description
1 polymer ?
#
loop_
_entity_poly.entity_id
_entity_poly.type
_entity_poly.pdbx_seq_one_letter_code
_entity_poly.pdbx_strand_id
1 'polypeptide(L)'
;MTANYEKEQKDLLKLVADGKKNLLDAEQTKVDLRLLMKALRDYTDIRQLTPEIANALIRRIEVHSKDKETKKVKGDIYFTAIGLFSVPTGKEMLSAMGEIRQNPQQFKFSA
;
A
#
# COMPACT_ATOMS: atom_id res chain seq x y z
N MET A 1 35.57 23.91 19.60
CA MET A 1 35.15 24.30 18.22
C MET A 1 34.87 23.08 17.34
N THR A 2 35.55 21.95 17.52
CA THR A 2 35.38 20.69 16.76
C THR A 2 34.12 19.87 17.11
N ALA A 3 33.68 19.87 18.36
CA ALA A 3 32.53 19.06 18.81
C ALA A 3 31.18 19.43 18.14
N ASN A 4 31.01 20.69 17.71
CA ASN A 4 29.79 21.11 16.99
C ASN A 4 29.74 20.54 15.57
N TYR A 5 30.87 20.52 14.87
CA TYR A 5 30.96 19.97 13.51
C TYR A 5 30.74 18.46 13.48
N GLU A 6 31.30 17.73 14.46
CA GLU A 6 31.06 16.27 14.56
C GLU A 6 29.59 15.94 14.84
N LYS A 7 28.92 16.75 15.66
CA LYS A 7 27.49 16.59 15.94
C LYS A 7 26.65 16.85 14.68
N GLU A 8 26.89 17.96 13.98
CA GLU A 8 26.20 18.27 12.72
C GLU A 8 26.42 17.19 11.66
N GLN A 9 27.64 16.67 11.52
CA GLN A 9 27.94 15.60 10.58
C GLN A 9 27.15 14.32 10.90
N LYS A 10 27.03 13.96 12.18
CA LYS A 10 26.25 12.80 12.61
C LYS A 10 24.75 12.97 12.37
N ASP A 11 24.23 14.18 12.60
CA ASP A 11 22.82 14.49 12.38
C ASP A 11 22.48 14.52 10.88
N LEU A 12 23.37 15.06 10.04
CA LEU A 12 23.24 15.02 8.58
C LEU A 12 23.27 13.60 8.04
N LEU A 13 24.17 12.75 8.55
CA LEU A 13 24.22 11.33 8.15
C LEU A 13 22.94 10.59 8.50
N LYS A 14 22.36 10.86 9.67
CA LYS A 14 21.04 10.32 10.06
C LYS A 14 19.95 10.81 9.13
N LEU A 15 19.89 12.11 8.86
CA LEU A 15 18.88 12.69 7.98
C LEU A 15 18.95 12.10 6.57
N VAL A 16 20.16 11.92 6.02
CA VAL A 16 20.35 11.26 4.73
C VAL A 16 19.91 9.80 4.77
N ALA A 17 20.22 9.06 5.85
CA ALA A 17 19.81 7.67 6.00
C ALA A 17 18.27 7.54 6.09
N ASP A 18 17.63 8.39 6.90
CA ASP A 18 16.18 8.42 7.05
C ASP A 18 15.49 8.84 5.75
N GLY A 19 16.02 9.85 5.06
CA GLY A 19 15.54 10.30 3.76
C GLY A 19 15.63 9.20 2.69
N LYS A 20 16.75 8.47 2.63
CA LYS A 20 16.91 7.32 1.73
C LYS A 20 15.92 6.21 2.04
N LYS A 21 15.72 5.89 3.33
CA LYS A 21 14.74 4.88 3.75
C LYS A 21 13.32 5.27 3.34
N ASN A 22 12.92 6.51 3.61
CA ASN A 22 11.60 7.02 3.23
C ASN A 22 11.39 6.98 1.71
N LEU A 23 12.42 7.28 0.93
CA LEU A 23 12.35 7.23 -0.53
C LEU A 23 12.16 5.80 -1.03
N LEU A 24 12.91 4.83 -0.49
CA LEU A 24 12.74 3.41 -0.80
C LEU A 24 11.34 2.91 -0.41
N ASP A 25 10.84 3.29 0.77
CA ASP A 25 9.49 2.93 1.22
C ASP A 25 8.41 3.51 0.30
N ALA A 26 8.61 4.74 -0.20
CA ALA A 26 7.70 5.37 -1.15
C ALA A 26 7.73 4.69 -2.53
N GLU A 27 8.91 4.33 -3.03
CA GLU A 27 9.08 3.57 -4.28
C GLU A 27 8.39 2.20 -4.19
N GLN A 28 8.58 1.49 -3.07
CA GLN A 28 7.91 0.22 -2.82
C GLN A 28 6.39 0.40 -2.79
N THR A 29 5.90 1.41 -2.07
CA THR A 29 4.46 1.69 -1.99
C THR A 29 3.86 1.97 -3.37
N LYS A 30 4.58 2.69 -4.23
CA LYS A 30 4.16 2.93 -5.62
C LYS A 30 4.04 1.63 -6.42
N VAL A 31 4.99 0.71 -6.27
CA VAL A 31 4.95 -0.60 -6.94
C VAL A 31 3.78 -1.43 -6.41
N ASP A 32 3.60 -1.50 -5.10
CA ASP A 32 2.51 -2.23 -4.44
C ASP A 32 1.15 -1.73 -4.92
N LEU A 33 0.96 -0.40 -5.05
CA LEU A 33 -0.27 0.19 -5.57
C LEU A 33 -0.52 -0.14 -7.05
N ARG A 34 0.53 -0.20 -7.87
CA ARG A 34 0.38 -0.60 -9.28
C ARG A 34 -0.02 -2.05 -9.42
N LEU A 35 0.55 -2.93 -8.59
CA LEU A 35 0.18 -4.35 -8.51
C LEU A 35 -1.26 -4.51 -8.05
N LEU A 36 -1.66 -3.78 -7.01
CA LEU A 36 -3.04 -3.74 -6.53
C LEU A 36 -4.02 -3.34 -7.64
N MET A 37 -3.74 -2.23 -8.34
CA MET A 37 -4.61 -1.74 -9.41
C MET A 37 -4.69 -2.72 -10.59
N LYS A 38 -3.59 -3.44 -10.87
CA LYS A 38 -3.58 -4.52 -11.86
C LYS A 38 -4.45 -5.70 -11.41
N ALA A 39 -4.28 -6.16 -10.16
CA ALA A 39 -5.10 -7.25 -9.62
C ALA A 39 -6.59 -6.88 -9.66
N LEU A 40 -6.96 -5.71 -9.15
CA LEU A 40 -8.34 -5.21 -9.19
C LEU A 40 -8.87 -5.06 -10.63
N ARG A 41 -8.01 -4.75 -11.60
CA ARG A 41 -8.38 -4.72 -13.02
C ARG A 41 -8.68 -6.12 -13.57
N ASP A 42 -7.88 -7.11 -13.21
CA ASP A 42 -8.08 -8.49 -13.68
C ASP A 42 -9.36 -9.11 -13.09
N TYR A 43 -9.84 -8.56 -11.97
CA TYR A 43 -11.08 -8.97 -11.32
C TYR A 43 -12.23 -7.96 -11.57
N THR A 44 -12.70 -7.85 -12.82
CA THR A 44 -13.80 -6.94 -13.18
C THR A 44 -15.20 -7.33 -12.64
N ASP A 45 -15.37 -8.53 -12.09
CA ASP A 45 -16.65 -9.01 -11.50
C ASP A 45 -16.40 -9.79 -10.19
N ILE A 46 -15.77 -9.16 -9.20
CA ILE A 46 -15.62 -9.75 -7.86
C ILE A 46 -16.99 -9.81 -7.19
N ARG A 47 -17.63 -10.98 -7.27
CA ARG A 47 -18.85 -11.27 -6.50
C ARG A 47 -18.54 -11.73 -5.07
N GLN A 48 -17.37 -12.33 -4.88
CA GLN A 48 -16.90 -12.88 -3.62
C GLN A 48 -15.39 -12.70 -3.48
N LEU A 49 -14.93 -12.45 -2.25
CA LEU A 49 -13.52 -12.43 -1.93
C LEU A 49 -12.97 -13.87 -1.99
N THR A 50 -12.24 -14.21 -3.06
CA THR A 50 -11.57 -15.51 -3.16
C THR A 50 -10.18 -15.45 -2.49
N PRO A 51 -9.61 -16.59 -2.09
CA PRO A 51 -8.24 -16.65 -1.58
C PRO A 51 -7.20 -16.10 -2.57
N GLU A 52 -7.40 -16.24 -3.89
CA GLU A 52 -6.48 -15.65 -4.87
C GLU A 52 -6.52 -14.12 -4.81
N ILE A 53 -7.72 -13.54 -4.75
CA ILE A 53 -7.90 -12.09 -4.63
C ILE A 53 -7.32 -11.61 -3.30
N ALA A 54 -7.63 -12.28 -2.19
CA ALA A 54 -7.12 -11.91 -0.87
C ALA A 54 -5.59 -11.92 -0.84
N ASN A 55 -4.94 -12.94 -1.42
CA ASN A 55 -3.48 -13.02 -1.50
C ASN A 55 -2.87 -11.88 -2.33
N ALA A 56 -3.53 -11.46 -3.40
CA ALA A 56 -3.08 -10.32 -4.21
C ALA A 56 -3.10 -8.99 -3.44
N LEU A 57 -3.93 -8.89 -2.39
CA LEU A 57 -4.03 -7.70 -1.55
C LEU A 57 -3.03 -7.70 -0.38
N ILE A 58 -2.35 -8.81 -0.10
CA ILE A 58 -1.39 -8.91 1.01
C ILE A 58 -0.09 -8.22 0.63
N ARG A 59 0.34 -7.24 1.44
CA ARG A 59 1.64 -6.58 1.35
C ARG A 59 2.74 -7.46 1.93
N ARG A 60 2.52 -8.00 3.13
CA ARG A 60 3.44 -8.90 3.83
C ARG A 60 2.75 -9.66 4.95
N ILE A 61 3.34 -10.80 5.31
CA ILE A 61 2.95 -11.60 6.47
C ILE A 61 4.14 -11.64 7.42
N GLU A 62 3.97 -11.13 8.63
CA GLU A 62 4.97 -11.21 9.68
C GLU A 62 4.65 -12.38 10.60
N VAL A 63 5.49 -13.41 10.57
CA VAL A 63 5.36 -14.58 11.43
C VAL A 63 6.27 -14.39 12.64
N HIS A 64 5.68 -14.28 13.81
CA HIS A 64 6.41 -14.11 15.07
C HIS A 64 6.93 -15.44 15.59
N SER A 65 7.93 -15.35 16.46
CA SER A 65 8.40 -16.52 17.21
C SER A 65 7.31 -17.06 18.13
N LYS A 66 7.41 -18.36 18.42
CA LYS A 66 6.48 -19.04 19.32
C LYS A 66 6.43 -18.33 20.66
N ASP A 67 5.23 -17.90 21.03
CA ASP A 67 4.96 -17.27 22.31
C ASP A 67 5.26 -18.27 23.44
N LYS A 68 6.10 -17.84 24.39
CA LYS A 68 6.63 -18.75 25.44
C LYS A 68 5.53 -19.26 26.38
N GLU A 69 4.46 -18.48 26.56
CA GLU A 69 3.37 -18.77 27.49
C GLU A 69 2.27 -19.60 26.81
N THR A 70 1.79 -19.13 25.68
CA THR A 70 0.66 -19.75 24.97
C THR A 70 1.08 -20.88 24.04
N LYS A 71 2.39 -21.03 23.78
CA LYS A 71 2.96 -21.94 22.78
C LYS A 71 2.37 -21.76 21.37
N LYS A 72 1.75 -20.61 21.08
CA LYS A 72 1.18 -20.29 19.75
C LYS A 72 2.15 -19.44 18.94
N VAL A 73 2.09 -19.61 17.62
CA VAL A 73 2.79 -18.75 16.66
C VAL A 73 1.81 -17.65 16.27
N LYS A 74 2.17 -16.38 16.48
CA LYS A 74 1.37 -15.23 16.04
C LYS A 74 1.78 -14.86 14.62
N GLY A 75 0.82 -14.55 13.77
CA GLY A 75 1.05 -14.06 12.42
C GLY A 75 0.27 -12.78 12.21
N ASP A 76 0.95 -11.70 11.83
CA ASP A 76 0.32 -10.43 11.46
C ASP A 76 0.29 -10.31 9.94
N ILE A 77 -0.88 -10.03 9.37
CA ILE A 77 -1.07 -9.86 7.92
C ILE A 77 -1.29 -8.38 7.66
N TYR A 78 -0.43 -7.81 6.82
CA TYR A 78 -0.52 -6.42 6.38
C TYR A 78 -1.04 -6.41 4.95
N PHE A 79 -2.15 -5.70 4.69
CA PHE A 79 -2.67 -5.51 3.33
C PHE A 79 -2.20 -4.18 2.74
N THR A 80 -2.07 -4.17 1.42
CA THR A 80 -1.77 -2.97 0.65
C THR A 80 -2.98 -2.03 0.63
N ALA A 81 -2.74 -0.71 0.66
CA ALA A 81 -3.76 0.32 0.49
C ALA A 81 -4.89 0.40 1.54
N ILE A 82 -4.74 -0.25 2.70
CA ILE A 82 -5.68 -0.04 3.82
C ILE A 82 -5.73 1.45 4.17
N GLY A 83 -6.94 2.00 4.23
CA GLY A 83 -7.17 3.40 4.60
C GLY A 83 -6.95 4.42 3.47
N LEU A 84 -6.55 3.99 2.27
CA LEU A 84 -6.49 4.88 1.09
C LEU A 84 -7.84 5.10 0.43
N PHE A 85 -8.77 4.15 0.59
CA PHE A 85 -10.10 4.21 0.01
C PHE A 85 -11.14 4.26 1.13
N SER A 86 -12.04 5.24 1.05
CA SER A 86 -13.31 5.21 1.76
C SER A 86 -14.34 4.49 0.91
N VAL A 87 -15.28 3.80 1.57
CA VAL A 87 -16.46 3.28 0.87
C VAL A 87 -17.23 4.48 0.32
N PRO A 88 -17.41 4.60 -1.01
CA PRO A 88 -18.06 5.76 -1.60
C PRO A 88 -19.55 5.78 -1.22
N THR A 89 -20.07 6.98 -1.02
CA THR A 89 -21.51 7.21 -0.84
C THR A 89 -22.24 6.99 -2.16
N GLY A 90 -23.52 6.64 -2.13
CA GLY A 90 -24.31 6.44 -3.35
C GLY A 90 -24.30 7.64 -4.31
N LYS A 91 -24.23 8.88 -3.80
CA LYS A 91 -24.08 10.10 -4.62
C LYS A 91 -22.73 10.16 -5.35
N GLU A 92 -21.66 9.76 -4.67
CA GLU A 92 -20.30 9.72 -5.23
C GLU A 92 -20.21 8.63 -6.30
N MET A 93 -20.84 7.47 -6.07
CA MET A 93 -20.95 6.42 -7.10
C MET A 93 -21.71 6.90 -8.33
N LEU A 94 -22.86 7.56 -8.17
CA LEU A 94 -23.65 8.09 -9.28
C LEU A 94 -22.88 9.16 -10.08
N SER A 95 -22.15 10.03 -9.39
CA SER A 95 -21.33 11.06 -10.03
C SER A 95 -20.18 10.44 -10.82
N ALA A 96 -19.45 9.48 -10.24
CA ALA A 96 -18.40 8.74 -10.93
C ALA A 96 -18.93 7.99 -12.16
N MET A 97 -20.10 7.34 -12.06
CA MET A 97 -20.74 6.70 -13.22
C MET A 97 -21.11 7.71 -14.32
N GLY A 98 -21.55 8.90 -13.94
CA GLY A 98 -21.84 10.01 -14.86
C GLY A 98 -20.59 10.49 -15.59
N GLU A 99 -19.49 10.71 -14.87
CA GLU A 99 -18.20 11.10 -15.43
C GLU A 99 -17.65 10.06 -16.41
N ILE A 100 -17.72 8.77 -16.05
CA ILE A 100 -17.30 7.67 -16.92
C ILE A 100 -18.12 7.64 -18.22
N ARG A 101 -19.42 7.91 -18.14
CA ARG A 101 -20.29 7.98 -19.33
C ARG A 101 -19.99 9.19 -20.21
N GLN A 102 -19.63 10.34 -19.63
CA GLN A 102 -19.33 11.56 -20.37
C GLN A 102 -17.99 11.49 -21.11
N ASN A 103 -16.96 10.89 -20.49
CA ASN A 103 -15.67 10.72 -21.12
C ASN A 103 -15.12 9.31 -20.93
N PRO A 104 -15.68 8.30 -21.60
CA PRO A 104 -15.23 6.93 -21.44
C PRO A 104 -13.75 6.76 -21.83
N GLN A 105 -13.20 7.60 -22.72
CA GLN A 105 -11.80 7.52 -23.16
C GLN A 105 -10.79 7.90 -22.07
N GLN A 106 -11.11 8.82 -21.14
CA GLN A 106 -10.18 9.14 -20.04
C GLN A 106 -10.07 7.99 -19.04
N PHE A 107 -11.14 7.19 -18.94
CA PHE A 107 -11.20 6.00 -18.11
C PHE A 107 -10.94 4.74 -18.93
N LYS A 108 -10.62 4.87 -20.22
CA LYS A 108 -10.15 3.73 -21.01
C LYS A 108 -8.80 3.33 -20.50
N PHE A 109 -8.69 2.03 -20.33
CA PHE A 109 -7.48 1.36 -19.89
C PHE A 109 -6.36 1.61 -20.92
N SER A 110 -5.29 2.28 -20.52
CA SER A 110 -4.02 2.13 -21.22
C SER A 110 -3.60 0.67 -21.07
N ALA A 111 -3.31 0.02 -22.21
CA ALA A 111 -2.80 -1.34 -22.30
C ALA A 111 -1.41 -1.44 -21.68
#